data_AF-X1TWN1-F1
#
_entry.id   AF-X1TWN1-F1
#
_cell.length_a   1.000
_cell.length_b   1.000
_cell.length_c   1.000
_cell.angle_alpha   90.00
_cell.angle_beta   90.00
_cell.angle_gamma   90.00
#
_symmetry.space_group_name_H-M   'P 1'
#
loop_
_entity.id
_entity.type
_entity.pdbx_description
1 polymer ?
#
loop_
_entity_poly.entity_id
_entity_poly.type
_entity_poly.pdbx_seq_one_letter_code
_entity_poly.pdbx_strand_id
1 'polypeptide(L)'
;GVIDRSELDMLLRASDVMPFWRDRLTQIAYRTLTRVDVRRMYKEGVLDEREVYEAYQDHGYSDENAERMAEFTVKQTLSSLSKFTSSDIIKAFTNRMIDRGTAASLLRDIGIRAEDTDYILSTAEYKRVWAFTDDQIAAIRNLYKKRIYDEDQTRDRLAGLNLPAEQITVLMQQWFYDKVEELDTNWTKAETLRYLKRNIISPDRAKHELYLHGYTEERIGVILRDAQWTPPKE
;
A
#
# COMPACT_ATOMS: atom_id res chain seq x y z
N GLY A 1 -8.05 -29.81 -40.56
CA GLY A 1 -9.42 -30.17 -40.15
C GLY A 1 -9.67 -31.62 -40.50
N VAL A 2 -10.76 -32.20 -40.03
CA VAL A 2 -11.15 -33.58 -40.39
C VAL A 2 -11.68 -33.66 -41.84
N ILE A 3 -12.14 -32.52 -42.38
CA ILE A 3 -12.48 -32.33 -43.80
C ILE A 3 -11.75 -31.12 -44.37
N ASP A 4 -11.49 -31.12 -45.67
CA ASP A 4 -10.89 -30.02 -46.43
C ASP A 4 -11.92 -29.11 -47.13
N ARG A 5 -11.45 -28.04 -47.80
CA ARG A 5 -12.34 -27.06 -48.45
C ARG A 5 -13.15 -27.67 -49.58
N SER A 6 -12.60 -28.65 -50.31
CA SER A 6 -13.29 -29.31 -51.42
C SER A 6 -14.40 -30.22 -50.91
N GLU A 7 -14.15 -30.94 -49.82
CA GLU A 7 -15.13 -31.78 -49.14
C GLU A 7 -16.26 -30.93 -48.53
N LEU A 8 -15.93 -29.77 -47.95
CA LEU A 8 -16.92 -28.83 -47.45
C LEU A 8 -17.78 -28.22 -48.57
N ASP A 9 -17.19 -27.82 -49.70
CA ASP A 9 -17.97 -27.31 -50.84
C ASP A 9 -18.87 -28.40 -51.44
N MET A 10 -18.38 -29.64 -51.53
CA MET A 10 -19.19 -30.78 -51.94
C MET A 10 -20.39 -30.99 -51.02
N LEU A 11 -20.19 -30.92 -49.69
CA LEU A 11 -21.26 -31.04 -48.70
C LEU A 11 -22.28 -29.90 -48.84
N LEU A 12 -21.82 -28.65 -48.98
CA LEU A 12 -22.68 -27.48 -49.15
C LEU A 12 -23.48 -27.55 -50.45
N ARG A 13 -22.87 -28.06 -51.53
CA ARG A 13 -23.55 -28.33 -52.80
C ARG A 13 -24.60 -29.42 -52.67
N ALA A 14 -24.29 -30.53 -52.01
CA ALA A 14 -25.22 -31.63 -51.78
C ALA A 14 -26.40 -31.23 -50.87
N SER A 15 -26.22 -30.20 -50.05
CA SER A 15 -27.24 -29.62 -49.17
C SER A 15 -28.01 -28.45 -49.82
N ASP A 16 -27.93 -28.28 -51.14
CA ASP A 16 -28.61 -27.22 -51.92
C ASP A 16 -28.32 -25.77 -51.46
N VAL A 17 -27.16 -25.53 -50.83
CA VAL A 17 -26.73 -24.17 -50.48
C VAL A 17 -26.37 -23.43 -51.77
N MET A 18 -26.98 -22.25 -51.99
CA MET A 18 -26.71 -21.44 -53.18
C MET A 18 -25.22 -21.07 -53.26
N PRO A 19 -24.58 -21.10 -54.46
CA PRO A 19 -23.15 -20.80 -54.62
C PRO A 19 -22.71 -19.49 -53.94
N PHE A 20 -23.56 -18.46 -53.98
CA PHE A 20 -23.31 -17.18 -53.31
C PHE A 20 -23.06 -17.30 -51.80
N TRP A 21 -23.73 -18.22 -51.11
CA TRP A 21 -23.61 -18.37 -49.66
C TRP A 21 -22.49 -19.30 -49.22
N ARG A 22 -21.98 -20.16 -50.11
CA ARG A 22 -21.02 -21.20 -49.73
C ARG A 22 -19.74 -20.62 -49.14
N ASP A 23 -19.10 -19.70 -49.87
CA ASP A 23 -17.86 -19.06 -49.39
C ASP A 23 -18.09 -18.28 -48.07
N ARG A 24 -19.24 -17.62 -47.91
CA ARG A 24 -19.57 -16.88 -46.68
C ARG A 24 -19.75 -17.82 -45.48
N LEU A 25 -20.50 -18.90 -45.66
CA LEU A 25 -20.69 -19.92 -44.63
C LEU A 25 -19.39 -20.63 -44.28
N THR A 26 -18.52 -20.87 -45.27
CA THR A 26 -17.18 -21.40 -45.05
C THR A 26 -16.32 -20.43 -44.23
N GLN A 27 -16.38 -19.12 -44.48
CA GLN A 27 -15.64 -18.13 -43.70
C GLN A 27 -16.08 -18.08 -42.24
N ILE A 28 -17.39 -18.21 -41.97
CA ILE A 28 -17.95 -18.26 -40.60
C ILE A 28 -17.47 -19.49 -39.82
N ALA A 29 -17.05 -20.57 -40.51
CA ALA A 29 -16.57 -21.78 -39.85
C ALA A 29 -15.17 -21.61 -39.20
N TYR A 30 -14.42 -20.57 -39.57
CA TYR A 30 -13.15 -20.25 -38.92
C TYR A 30 -13.39 -19.56 -37.58
N ARG A 31 -12.49 -19.82 -36.62
CA ARG A 31 -12.51 -19.10 -35.34
C ARG A 31 -11.98 -17.69 -35.56
N THR A 32 -12.73 -16.71 -35.10
CA THR A 32 -12.25 -15.34 -34.98
C THR A 32 -11.15 -15.26 -33.93
N LEU A 33 -10.30 -14.24 -34.01
CA LEU A 33 -9.38 -13.91 -32.92
C LEU A 33 -10.18 -13.74 -31.63
N THR A 34 -9.61 -14.12 -30.48
CA THR A 34 -10.28 -13.87 -29.20
C THR A 34 -10.06 -12.42 -28.78
N ARG A 35 -11.00 -11.83 -28.02
CA ARG A 35 -10.82 -10.49 -27.43
C ARG A 35 -9.51 -10.34 -26.63
N VAL A 36 -9.00 -11.44 -26.07
CA VAL A 36 -7.71 -11.45 -25.35
C VAL A 36 -6.55 -11.36 -26.34
N ASP A 37 -6.58 -12.16 -27.41
CA ASP A 37 -5.55 -12.18 -28.42
C ASP A 37 -5.52 -10.88 -29.22
N VAL A 38 -6.68 -10.31 -29.57
CA VAL A 38 -6.77 -8.98 -30.22
C VAL A 38 -6.01 -7.92 -29.42
N ARG A 39 -6.24 -7.83 -28.10
CA ARG A 39 -5.51 -6.87 -27.24
C ARG A 39 -4.02 -7.15 -27.16
N ARG A 40 -3.62 -8.42 -27.08
CA ARG A 40 -2.20 -8.81 -27.04
C ARG A 40 -1.50 -8.52 -28.37
N MET A 41 -2.14 -8.86 -29.48
CA MET A 41 -1.63 -8.62 -30.83
C MET A 41 -1.51 -7.13 -31.12
N TYR A 42 -2.49 -6.32 -30.71
CA TYR A 42 -2.35 -4.85 -30.77
C TYR A 42 -1.17 -4.34 -29.93
N LYS A 43 -1.04 -4.83 -28.69
CA LYS A 43 0.07 -4.48 -27.80
C LYS A 43 1.45 -4.82 -28.38
N GLU A 44 1.56 -5.94 -29.08
CA GLU A 44 2.80 -6.37 -29.75
C GLU A 44 2.98 -5.76 -31.15
N GLY A 45 2.07 -4.89 -31.60
CA GLY A 45 2.13 -4.23 -32.91
C GLY A 45 1.80 -5.15 -34.11
N VAL A 46 1.17 -6.29 -33.87
CA VAL A 46 0.71 -7.23 -34.90
C VAL A 46 -0.59 -6.77 -35.55
N LEU A 47 -1.44 -6.06 -34.80
CA LEU A 47 -2.64 -5.39 -35.32
C LEU A 47 -2.49 -3.88 -35.20
N ASP A 48 -2.96 -3.16 -36.21
CA ASP A 48 -3.21 -1.71 -36.13
C ASP A 48 -4.61 -1.40 -35.53
N GLU A 49 -4.93 -0.11 -35.34
CA GLU A 49 -6.20 0.32 -34.73
C GLU A 49 -7.43 -0.10 -35.56
N ARG A 50 -7.32 -0.08 -36.89
CA ARG A 50 -8.39 -0.47 -37.82
C ARG A 50 -8.59 -1.99 -37.78
N GLU A 51 -7.51 -2.76 -37.73
CA GLU A 51 -7.56 -4.22 -37.64
C GLU A 51 -8.13 -4.69 -36.29
N VAL A 52 -7.92 -3.94 -35.20
CA VAL A 52 -8.61 -4.18 -33.92
C VAL A 52 -10.11 -3.97 -34.04
N TYR A 53 -10.53 -2.90 -34.72
CA TYR A 53 -11.95 -2.63 -35.01
C TYR A 53 -12.58 -3.76 -35.83
N GLU A 54 -11.92 -4.18 -36.93
CA GLU A 54 -12.38 -5.29 -37.78
C GLU A 54 -12.49 -6.60 -36.99
N ALA A 55 -11.54 -6.90 -36.11
CA ALA A 55 -11.61 -8.08 -35.26
C ALA A 55 -12.79 -8.05 -34.26
N TYR A 56 -13.24 -6.86 -33.85
CA TYR A 56 -14.47 -6.72 -33.07
C TYR A 56 -15.73 -6.84 -33.95
N GLN A 57 -15.70 -6.42 -35.21
CA GLN A 57 -16.80 -6.70 -36.14
C GLN A 57 -16.94 -8.20 -36.42
N ASP A 58 -15.83 -8.93 -36.56
CA ASP A 58 -15.82 -10.39 -36.72
C ASP A 58 -16.48 -11.10 -35.53
N HIS A 59 -16.39 -10.52 -34.34
CA HIS A 59 -17.09 -10.98 -33.13
C HIS A 59 -18.60 -10.69 -33.13
N GLY A 60 -19.13 -9.99 -34.14
CA GLY A 60 -20.54 -9.63 -34.26
C GLY A 60 -20.95 -8.37 -33.50
N TYR A 61 -19.99 -7.53 -33.08
CA TYR A 61 -20.33 -6.20 -32.55
C TYR A 61 -20.86 -5.30 -33.67
N SER A 62 -21.84 -4.45 -33.35
CA SER A 62 -22.23 -3.35 -34.24
C SER A 62 -21.06 -2.37 -34.45
N ASP A 63 -21.05 -1.62 -35.54
CA ASP A 63 -19.97 -0.68 -35.88
C ASP A 63 -19.65 0.28 -34.71
N GLU A 64 -20.68 0.88 -34.10
CA GLU A 64 -20.53 1.77 -32.94
C GLU A 64 -19.84 1.10 -31.75
N ASN A 65 -20.17 -0.18 -31.49
CA ASN A 65 -19.58 -0.90 -30.37
C ASN A 65 -18.19 -1.45 -30.69
N ALA A 66 -17.96 -1.85 -31.94
CA ALA A 66 -16.62 -2.22 -32.41
C ALA A 66 -15.67 -1.04 -32.32
N GLU A 67 -16.10 0.17 -32.68
CA GLU A 67 -15.33 1.41 -32.56
C GLU A 67 -14.99 1.72 -31.09
N ARG A 68 -15.99 1.68 -30.20
CA ARG A 68 -15.76 1.84 -28.74
C ARG A 68 -14.79 0.81 -28.17
N MET A 69 -14.89 -0.45 -28.62
CA MET A 69 -14.01 -1.53 -28.16
C MET A 69 -12.57 -1.38 -28.68
N ALA A 70 -12.42 -0.89 -29.91
CA ALA A 70 -11.12 -0.57 -30.49
C ALA A 70 -10.47 0.59 -29.73
N GLU A 71 -11.18 1.71 -29.56
CA GLU A 71 -10.70 2.85 -28.76
C GLU A 71 -10.29 2.44 -27.34
N PHE A 72 -11.10 1.62 -26.69
CA PHE A 72 -10.80 1.11 -25.35
C PHE A 72 -9.49 0.30 -25.35
N THR A 73 -9.29 -0.57 -26.34
CA THR A 73 -8.08 -1.39 -26.46
C THR A 73 -6.82 -0.56 -26.68
N VAL A 74 -6.91 0.46 -27.54
CA VAL A 74 -5.83 1.43 -27.78
C VAL A 74 -5.46 2.15 -26.49
N LYS A 75 -6.45 2.78 -25.83
CA LYS A 75 -6.26 3.55 -24.59
C LYS A 75 -5.70 2.67 -23.46
N GLN A 76 -6.23 1.46 -23.29
CA GLN A 76 -5.74 0.50 -22.30
C GLN A 76 -4.28 0.10 -22.55
N THR A 77 -3.91 -0.11 -23.81
CA THR A 77 -2.55 -0.52 -24.18
C THR A 77 -1.55 0.60 -23.94
N LEU A 78 -1.85 1.82 -24.39
CA LEU A 78 -1.02 3.01 -24.16
C LEU A 78 -0.84 3.29 -22.66
N SER A 79 -1.92 3.19 -21.88
CA SER A 79 -1.88 3.30 -20.41
C SER A 79 -0.96 2.24 -19.78
N SER A 80 -0.92 1.01 -20.32
CA SER A 80 -0.02 -0.05 -19.84
C SER A 80 1.45 0.10 -20.27
N LEU A 81 1.72 0.84 -21.35
CA LEU A 81 3.06 1.12 -21.85
C LEU A 81 3.70 2.33 -21.14
N SER A 82 2.87 3.27 -20.66
CA SER A 82 3.29 4.24 -19.65
C SER A 82 3.75 3.46 -18.40
N LYS A 83 5.06 3.36 -18.21
CA LYS A 83 5.67 2.71 -17.04
C LYS A 83 5.24 3.33 -15.70
N PHE A 84 4.62 4.50 -15.73
CA PHE A 84 4.12 5.19 -14.57
C PHE A 84 2.65 4.87 -14.37
N THR A 85 2.33 4.18 -13.27
CA THR A 85 0.95 4.11 -12.78
C THR A 85 0.55 5.44 -12.15
N SER A 86 -0.75 5.68 -11.97
CA SER A 86 -1.24 6.84 -11.21
C SER A 86 -0.62 6.92 -9.80
N SER A 87 -0.41 5.76 -9.17
CA SER A 87 0.25 5.66 -7.85
C SER A 87 1.70 6.12 -7.90
N ASP A 88 2.45 5.75 -8.94
CA ASP A 88 3.85 6.15 -9.10
C ASP A 88 3.98 7.66 -9.33
N ILE A 89 3.08 8.23 -10.13
CA ILE A 89 3.04 9.68 -10.39
C ILE A 89 2.72 10.44 -9.10
N ILE A 90 1.69 10.01 -8.36
CA ILE A 90 1.31 10.63 -7.09
C ILE A 90 2.47 10.54 -6.10
N LYS A 91 3.14 9.38 -5.97
CA LYS A 91 4.31 9.22 -5.10
C LYS A 91 5.46 10.15 -5.48
N ALA A 92 5.80 10.22 -6.77
CA ALA A 92 6.83 11.12 -7.27
C ALA A 92 6.49 12.59 -6.96
N PHE A 93 5.22 12.98 -7.12
CA PHE A 93 4.74 14.31 -6.78
C PHE A 93 4.79 14.60 -5.26
N THR A 94 4.29 13.70 -4.42
CA THR A 94 4.32 13.89 -2.96
C THR A 94 5.75 13.95 -2.41
N ASN A 95 6.68 13.23 -3.05
CA ASN A 95 8.10 13.22 -2.70
C ASN A 95 8.92 14.35 -3.34
N ARG A 96 8.27 15.33 -3.99
CA ARG A 96 8.91 16.47 -4.69
C ARG A 96 9.89 16.09 -5.81
N MET A 97 9.75 14.89 -6.38
CA MET A 97 10.56 14.46 -7.52
C MET A 97 10.09 15.09 -8.84
N ILE A 98 8.80 15.43 -8.91
CA ILE A 98 8.16 16.12 -10.04
C ILE A 98 7.27 17.23 -9.51
N ASP A 99 7.06 18.28 -10.31
CA ASP A 99 6.14 19.37 -9.98
C ASP A 99 4.68 19.03 -10.34
N ARG A 100 3.76 19.93 -9.94
CA ARG A 100 2.31 19.77 -10.16
C ARG A 100 1.96 19.72 -11.66
N GLY A 101 2.60 20.52 -12.50
CA GLY A 101 2.30 20.57 -13.93
C GLY A 101 2.74 19.30 -14.67
N THR A 102 3.90 18.78 -14.29
CA THR A 102 4.45 17.50 -14.76
C THR A 102 3.57 16.34 -14.32
N ALA A 103 3.19 16.30 -13.04
CA ALA A 103 2.28 15.29 -12.51
C ALA A 103 0.91 15.33 -13.22
N ALA A 104 0.36 16.53 -13.45
CA ALA A 104 -0.91 16.69 -14.16
C ALA A 104 -0.85 16.21 -15.61
N SER A 105 0.29 16.43 -16.28
CA SER A 105 0.49 15.97 -17.66
C SER A 105 0.58 14.44 -17.70
N LEU A 106 1.38 13.84 -16.83
CA LEU A 106 1.51 12.37 -16.75
C LEU A 106 0.17 11.68 -16.38
N LEU A 107 -0.64 12.27 -15.50
CA LEU A 107 -1.96 11.73 -15.17
C LEU A 107 -2.91 11.78 -16.37
N ARG A 108 -2.87 12.86 -17.17
CA ARG A 108 -3.63 12.96 -18.42
C ARG A 108 -3.14 11.96 -19.48
N ASP A 109 -1.83 11.77 -19.59
CA ASP A 109 -1.22 10.84 -20.54
C ASP A 109 -1.64 9.39 -20.29
N ILE A 110 -1.90 9.02 -19.03
CA ILE A 110 -2.44 7.69 -18.68
C ILE A 110 -3.98 7.61 -18.75
N GLY A 111 -4.65 8.68 -19.17
CA GLY A 111 -6.09 8.74 -19.43
C GLY A 111 -6.97 9.29 -18.31
N ILE A 112 -6.41 9.93 -17.28
CA ILE A 112 -7.21 10.59 -16.22
C ILE A 112 -7.75 11.92 -16.76
N ARG A 113 -9.03 12.19 -16.50
CA ARG A 113 -9.68 13.43 -16.93
C ARG A 113 -9.05 14.64 -16.24
N ALA A 114 -9.09 15.79 -16.90
CA ALA A 114 -8.52 17.03 -16.35
C ALA A 114 -9.17 17.43 -15.01
N GLU A 115 -10.48 17.25 -14.89
CA GLU A 115 -11.26 17.49 -13.66
C GLU A 115 -10.80 16.62 -12.49
N ASP A 116 -10.56 15.33 -12.73
CA ASP A 116 -10.08 14.39 -11.72
C ASP A 116 -8.62 14.66 -11.34
N THR A 117 -7.80 15.10 -12.32
CA THR A 117 -6.38 15.38 -12.14
C THR A 117 -6.14 16.43 -11.07
N ASP A 118 -6.86 17.56 -11.13
CA ASP A 118 -6.71 18.64 -10.16
C ASP A 118 -7.16 18.22 -8.76
N TYR A 119 -8.25 17.46 -8.66
CA TYR A 119 -8.74 16.92 -7.39
C TYR A 119 -7.74 15.94 -6.76
N ILE A 120 -7.18 15.03 -7.57
CA ILE A 120 -6.18 14.04 -7.13
C ILE A 120 -4.93 14.74 -6.60
N LEU A 121 -4.38 15.69 -7.35
CA LEU A 121 -3.15 16.39 -6.96
C LEU A 121 -3.36 17.26 -5.72
N SER A 122 -4.50 17.94 -5.62
CA SER A 122 -4.84 18.73 -4.42
C SER A 122 -4.96 17.83 -3.19
N THR A 123 -5.63 16.68 -3.32
CA THR A 123 -5.75 15.69 -2.25
C THR A 123 -4.38 15.15 -1.82
N ALA A 124 -3.51 14.83 -2.77
CA ALA A 124 -2.16 14.37 -2.50
C ALA A 124 -1.33 15.42 -1.75
N GLU A 125 -1.50 16.70 -2.09
CA GLU A 125 -0.83 17.81 -1.42
C GLU A 125 -1.32 18.00 0.03
N TYR A 126 -2.63 17.90 0.27
CA TYR A 126 -3.18 17.90 1.64
C TYR A 126 -2.62 16.74 2.47
N LYS A 127 -2.62 15.53 1.93
CA LYS A 127 -2.06 14.35 2.60
C LYS A 127 -0.57 14.51 2.91
N ARG A 128 0.20 15.14 2.02
CA ARG A 128 1.62 15.45 2.26
C ARG A 128 1.81 16.39 3.44
N VAL A 129 0.99 17.44 3.54
CA VAL A 129 1.03 18.38 4.67
C VAL A 129 0.68 17.65 5.97
N TRP A 130 -0.34 16.81 5.96
CA TRP A 130 -0.72 16.00 7.13
C TRP A 130 0.40 15.07 7.57
N ALA A 131 0.99 14.32 6.65
CA ALA A 131 2.11 13.42 6.95
C ALA A 131 3.30 14.17 7.56
N PHE A 132 3.63 15.36 7.03
CA PHE A 132 4.69 16.19 7.61
C PHE A 132 4.36 16.65 9.03
N THR A 133 3.11 17.06 9.29
CA THR A 133 2.66 17.42 10.63
C THR A 133 2.72 16.22 11.58
N ASP A 134 2.31 15.03 11.13
CA ASP A 134 2.40 13.79 11.93
C ASP A 134 3.86 13.45 12.28
N ASP A 135 4.79 13.61 11.35
CA ASP A 135 6.22 13.43 11.60
C ASP A 135 6.74 14.43 12.66
N GLN A 136 6.29 15.69 12.60
CA GLN A 136 6.64 16.70 13.61
C GLN A 136 6.07 16.34 14.99
N ILE A 137 4.81 15.90 15.05
CA ILE A 137 4.15 15.41 16.28
C ILE A 137 4.95 14.24 16.86
N ALA A 138 5.34 13.27 16.03
CA ALA A 138 6.13 12.12 16.46
C ALA A 138 7.51 12.51 16.99
N ALA A 139 8.18 13.47 16.36
CA ALA A 139 9.45 14.01 16.84
C ALA A 139 9.29 14.70 18.21
N ILE A 140 8.26 15.53 18.38
CA ILE A 140 7.95 16.20 19.65
C ILE A 140 7.64 15.17 20.74
N ARG A 141 6.82 14.15 20.44
CA ARG A 141 6.53 13.03 21.35
C ARG A 141 7.82 12.37 21.86
N ASN A 142 8.74 12.07 20.96
CA ASN A 142 10.01 11.43 21.30
C ASN A 142 10.87 12.30 22.24
N LEU A 143 10.88 13.62 22.03
CA LEU A 143 11.61 14.56 22.89
C LEU A 143 10.95 14.70 24.27
N TYR A 144 9.61 14.70 24.32
CA TYR A 144 8.85 14.67 25.57
C TYR A 144 9.09 13.38 26.37
N LYS A 145 9.04 12.21 25.71
CA LYS A 145 9.32 10.90 26.33
C LYS A 145 10.74 10.84 26.91
N LYS A 146 11.73 11.38 26.19
CA LYS A 146 13.12 11.50 26.65
C LYS A 146 13.34 12.56 27.72
N ARG A 147 12.30 13.24 28.19
CA ARG A 147 12.35 14.34 29.18
C ARG A 147 13.21 15.53 28.74
N ILE A 148 13.46 15.67 27.44
CA ILE A 148 14.12 16.85 26.87
C ILE A 148 13.15 18.02 26.88
N TYR A 149 11.86 17.74 26.65
CA TYR A 149 10.78 18.69 26.86
C TYR A 149 9.94 18.33 28.07
N ASP A 150 9.58 19.36 28.84
CA ASP A 150 8.53 19.27 29.85
C ASP A 150 7.14 19.42 29.21
N GLU A 151 6.09 19.35 30.04
CA GLU A 151 4.70 19.35 29.59
C GLU A 151 4.31 20.67 28.89
N ASP A 152 4.74 21.80 29.45
CA ASP A 152 4.43 23.14 28.93
C ASP A 152 5.18 23.40 27.62
N GLN A 153 6.47 23.09 27.57
CA GLN A 153 7.28 23.14 26.35
C GLN A 153 6.70 22.27 25.24
N THR A 154 6.20 21.08 25.57
CA THR A 154 5.61 20.16 24.60
C THR A 154 4.31 20.72 24.03
N ARG A 155 3.44 21.28 24.88
CA ARG A 155 2.21 21.95 24.45
C ARG A 155 2.49 23.15 23.55
N ASP A 156 3.46 23.99 23.90
CA ASP A 156 3.84 25.16 23.10
C ASP A 156 4.34 24.75 21.71
N ARG A 157 5.15 23.67 21.63
CA ARG A 157 5.64 23.15 20.35
C ARG A 157 4.52 22.57 19.49
N LEU A 158 3.56 21.86 20.10
CA LEU A 158 2.39 21.34 19.39
C LEU A 158 1.45 22.47 18.93
N ALA A 159 1.26 23.50 19.75
CA ALA A 159 0.50 24.69 19.37
C ALA A 159 1.15 25.42 18.19
N GLY A 160 2.49 25.44 18.13
CA GLY A 160 3.24 25.97 16.99
C GLY A 160 3.00 25.24 15.66
N LEU A 161 2.42 24.03 15.68
CA LEU A 161 1.99 23.29 14.50
C LEU A 161 0.56 23.65 14.05
N ASN A 162 -0.07 24.65 14.69
CA ASN A 162 -1.47 25.05 14.49
C ASN A 162 -2.49 23.93 14.74
N LEU A 163 -2.20 23.02 15.68
CA LEU A 163 -3.13 21.98 16.08
C LEU A 163 -4.25 22.56 16.96
N PRO A 164 -5.51 22.07 16.83
CA PRO A 164 -6.58 22.42 17.75
C PRO A 164 -6.23 22.10 19.21
N ALA A 165 -6.62 22.96 20.15
CA ALA A 165 -6.31 22.79 21.57
C ALA A 165 -6.83 21.46 22.17
N GLU A 166 -7.97 20.99 21.68
CA GLU A 166 -8.53 19.68 22.05
C GLU A 166 -7.61 18.54 21.61
N GLN A 167 -7.08 18.59 20.38
CA GLN A 167 -6.15 17.58 19.88
C GLN A 167 -4.85 17.56 20.69
N ILE A 168 -4.33 18.73 21.07
CA ILE A 168 -3.14 18.82 21.93
C ILE A 168 -3.41 18.15 23.28
N THR A 169 -4.57 18.43 23.89
CA THR A 169 -4.97 17.79 25.15
C THR A 169 -5.00 16.27 25.04
N VAL A 170 -5.61 15.74 23.97
CA VAL A 170 -5.67 14.29 23.71
C VAL A 170 -4.27 13.69 23.55
N LEU A 171 -3.40 14.32 22.75
CA LEU A 171 -2.02 13.85 22.55
C LEU A 171 -1.23 13.83 23.87
N MET A 172 -1.34 14.89 24.67
CA MET A 172 -0.66 14.97 25.98
C MET A 172 -1.16 13.92 26.95
N GLN A 173 -2.47 13.65 26.98
CA GLN A 173 -3.04 12.58 27.81
C GLN A 173 -2.53 11.21 27.38
N GLN A 174 -2.51 10.92 26.07
CA GLN A 174 -1.95 9.67 25.55
C GLN A 174 -0.48 9.50 25.94
N TRP A 175 0.34 10.54 25.74
CA TRP A 175 1.77 10.45 26.02
C TRP A 175 2.12 10.43 27.50
N PHE A 176 1.24 10.96 28.36
CA PHE A 176 1.40 10.82 29.81
C PHE A 176 1.38 9.35 30.22
N TYR A 177 0.42 8.56 29.72
CA TYR A 177 0.37 7.13 30.01
C TYR A 177 1.53 6.36 29.37
N ASP A 178 1.90 6.67 28.13
CA ASP A 178 3.08 6.06 27.48
C ASP A 178 4.38 6.33 28.25
N LYS A 179 4.51 7.52 28.83
CA LYS A 179 5.68 7.92 29.62
C LYS A 179 5.72 7.17 30.94
N VAL A 180 4.59 6.98 31.61
CA VAL A 180 4.50 6.22 32.88
C VAL A 180 4.86 4.74 32.66
N GLU A 181 4.44 4.14 31.55
CA GLU A 181 4.82 2.76 31.20
C GLU A 181 6.34 2.58 31.01
N GLU A 182 7.05 3.58 30.48
CA GLU A 182 8.52 3.55 30.38
C GLU A 182 9.25 3.87 31.70
N LEU A 183 8.62 4.57 32.65
CA LEU A 183 9.18 4.80 33.99
C LEU A 183 9.29 3.51 34.80
N ASP A 184 8.41 2.55 34.53
CA ASP A 184 8.50 1.17 35.01
C ASP A 184 9.35 0.31 34.06
N THR A 185 10.46 0.86 33.54
CA THR A 185 11.56 -0.01 33.11
C THR A 185 12.13 -0.67 34.37
N ASN A 186 11.47 -1.74 34.81
CA ASN A 186 11.86 -2.55 35.96
C ASN A 186 13.36 -2.80 35.90
N TRP A 187 14.06 -2.60 37.02
CA TRP A 187 15.50 -2.88 37.08
C TRP A 187 15.74 -4.29 36.57
N THR A 188 16.71 -4.49 35.67
CA THR A 188 17.02 -5.84 35.20
C THR A 188 17.30 -6.74 36.41
N LYS A 189 17.04 -8.06 36.31
CA LYS A 189 17.35 -9.00 37.41
C LYS A 189 18.76 -8.79 37.97
N ALA A 190 19.74 -8.53 37.11
CA ALA A 190 21.13 -8.27 37.54
C ALA A 190 21.27 -6.99 38.37
N GLU A 191 20.59 -5.91 37.99
CA GLU A 191 20.58 -4.64 38.73
C GLU A 191 19.88 -4.77 40.07
N THR A 192 18.71 -5.41 40.10
CA THR A 192 17.94 -5.67 41.33
C THR A 192 18.78 -6.45 42.35
N LEU A 193 19.47 -7.52 41.91
CA LEU A 193 20.32 -8.30 42.79
C LEU A 193 21.58 -7.56 43.22
N ARG A 194 22.17 -6.75 42.34
CA ARG A 194 23.31 -5.89 42.68
C ARG A 194 22.94 -4.85 43.73
N TYR A 195 21.78 -4.21 43.61
CA TYR A 195 21.30 -3.21 44.57
C TYR A 195 20.95 -3.85 45.91
N LEU A 196 20.36 -5.05 45.91
CA LEU A 196 20.09 -5.81 47.13
C LEU A 196 21.38 -6.19 47.85
N LYS A 197 22.38 -6.74 47.14
CA LYS A 197 23.69 -7.11 47.71
C LYS A 197 24.44 -5.92 48.34
N ARG A 198 24.22 -4.72 47.79
CA ARG A 198 24.81 -3.47 48.29
C ARG A 198 23.96 -2.78 49.36
N ASN A 199 22.85 -3.40 49.81
CA ASN A 199 21.88 -2.84 50.74
C ASN A 199 21.31 -1.47 50.29
N ILE A 200 21.24 -1.22 48.97
CA ILE A 200 20.66 0.01 48.39
C ILE A 200 19.13 -0.07 48.38
N ILE A 201 18.57 -1.28 48.31
CA ILE A 201 17.12 -1.55 48.29
C ILE A 201 16.76 -2.62 49.31
N SER A 202 15.51 -2.62 49.78
CA SER A 202 15.02 -3.63 50.71
C SER A 202 14.75 -4.98 50.03
N PRO A 203 14.77 -6.11 50.78
CA PRO A 203 14.38 -7.42 50.26
C PRO A 203 12.97 -7.44 49.66
N ASP A 204 12.03 -6.71 50.27
CA ASP A 204 10.64 -6.60 49.78
C ASP A 204 10.56 -5.82 48.46
N ARG A 205 11.35 -4.75 48.31
CA ARG A 205 11.44 -4.04 47.03
C ARG A 205 12.07 -4.92 45.95
N ALA A 206 13.11 -5.68 46.28
CA ALA A 206 13.71 -6.64 45.35
C ALA A 206 12.73 -7.77 44.96
N LYS A 207 11.88 -8.23 45.89
CA LYS A 207 10.81 -9.21 45.62
C LYS A 207 9.81 -8.67 44.60
N HIS A 208 9.38 -7.42 44.77
CA HIS A 208 8.43 -6.77 43.85
C HIS A 208 8.99 -6.63 42.43
N GLU A 209 10.23 -6.16 42.29
CA GLU A 209 10.90 -6.04 40.99
C GLU A 209 11.03 -7.39 40.28
N LEU A 210 11.44 -8.45 40.99
CA LEU A 210 11.54 -9.79 40.41
C LEU A 210 10.17 -10.36 40.04
N TYR A 211 9.10 -10.01 40.76
CA TYR A 211 7.74 -10.38 40.39
C TYR A 211 7.31 -9.71 39.08
N LEU A 212 7.63 -8.42 38.89
CA LEU A 212 7.36 -7.67 37.65
C LEU A 212 8.13 -8.24 36.45
N HIS A 213 9.26 -8.92 36.67
CA HIS A 213 10.00 -9.69 35.65
C HIS A 213 9.45 -11.11 35.39
N GLY A 214 8.31 -11.46 35.98
CA GLY A 214 7.62 -12.73 35.74
C GLY A 214 8.20 -13.94 36.50
N TYR A 215 9.00 -13.72 37.55
CA TYR A 215 9.44 -14.83 38.41
C TYR A 215 8.33 -15.27 39.37
N THR A 216 8.17 -16.58 39.55
CA THR A 216 7.24 -17.14 40.56
C THR A 216 7.76 -16.89 41.98
N GLU A 217 6.86 -16.84 42.96
CA GLU A 217 7.21 -16.57 44.37
C GLU A 217 8.28 -17.53 44.92
N GLU A 218 8.19 -18.81 44.55
CA GLU A 218 9.19 -19.83 44.89
C GLU A 218 10.58 -19.47 44.33
N ARG A 219 10.67 -19.11 43.05
CA ARG A 219 11.93 -18.74 42.39
C ARG A 219 12.52 -17.46 42.96
N ILE A 220 11.68 -16.47 43.26
CA ILE A 220 12.12 -15.24 43.92
C ILE A 220 12.73 -15.56 45.28
N GLY A 221 12.10 -16.44 46.07
CA GLY A 221 12.60 -16.86 47.38
C GLY A 221 13.95 -17.59 47.32
N VAL A 222 14.25 -18.34 46.26
CA VAL A 222 15.57 -18.95 46.03
C VAL A 222 16.61 -17.89 45.65
N ILE A 223 16.27 -17.00 44.72
CA ILE A 223 17.15 -15.94 44.23
C ILE A 223 17.56 -14.98 45.36
N LEU A 224 16.63 -14.58 46.23
CA LEU A 224 16.91 -13.67 47.34
C LEU A 224 17.79 -14.33 48.41
N ARG A 225 17.60 -15.63 48.68
CA ARG A 225 18.45 -16.40 49.61
C ARG A 225 19.88 -16.53 49.11
N ASP A 226 20.06 -16.85 47.83
CA ASP A 226 21.39 -16.89 47.19
C ASP A 226 22.06 -15.50 47.21
N ALA A 227 21.30 -14.44 46.93
CA ALA A 227 21.85 -13.09 46.90
C ALA A 227 22.35 -12.58 48.27
N GLN A 228 21.78 -13.05 49.37
CA GLN A 228 22.15 -12.67 50.74
C GLN A 228 23.06 -13.68 51.44
N TRP A 229 23.40 -14.79 50.77
CA TRP A 229 24.25 -15.81 51.34
C TRP A 229 25.71 -15.34 51.39
N THR A 230 26.34 -15.44 52.56
CA THR A 230 27.78 -15.22 52.75
C THR A 230 28.45 -16.53 53.13
N PRO A 231 29.59 -16.90 52.49
CA PRO A 231 30.31 -18.11 52.85
C PRO A 231 30.80 -18.04 54.31
N PRO A 232 30.87 -19.18 55.03
CA PRO A 232 31.46 -19.22 56.36
C PRO A 232 32.91 -18.73 56.30
N LYS A 233 33.32 -17.90 57.27
CA LYS A 233 34.74 -17.52 57.39
C LYS A 233 35.55 -18.78 57.77
N GLU A 234 36.58 -19.09 56.98
CA GLU A 234 37.61 -20.08 57.31
C GLU A 234 38.37 -19.70 58.59
#